data_AF-A0A948Z7D0-F1
#
_entry.id   AF-A0A948Z7D0-F1
#
_cell.length_a   1.000
_cell.length_b   1.000
_cell.length_c   1.000
_cell.angle_alpha   90.00
_cell.angle_beta   90.00
_cell.angle_gamma   90.00
#
_symmetry.space_group_name_H-M   'P 1'
#
loop_
_entity.id
_entity.type
_entity.pdbx_description
1 polymer ?
#
loop_
_entity_poly.entity_id
_entity_poly.type
_entity_poly.pdbx_seq_one_letter_code
_entity_poly.pdbx_strand_id
1 'polypeptide(L)'
;MFRLPDYEVVVQILYNDFGKKLENEILSEASSYELDESTEYQGAKDYHWAFASWEQAVKAGEKLKKFVKNPNLWLLRVKANYDDAIKSITHKESVRPKTKE
;
A
#
# COMPACT_ATOMS: atom_id res chain seq x y z
N MET A 1 0.64 9.18 22.00
CA MET A 1 0.67 7.71 21.83
C MET A 1 0.48 7.47 20.34
N PHE A 2 1.49 6.98 19.63
CA PHE A 2 1.35 6.63 18.21
C PHE A 2 0.52 5.34 18.15
N ARG A 3 -0.70 5.42 17.62
CA ARG A 3 -1.57 4.26 17.43
C ARG A 3 -1.67 4.01 15.93
N LEU A 4 -1.41 2.78 15.52
CA LEU A 4 -1.61 2.35 14.14
C LEU A 4 -3.11 2.46 13.78
N PRO A 5 -3.45 2.80 12.53
CA PRO A 5 -4.84 2.78 12.10
C PRO A 5 -5.43 1.38 12.25
N ASP A 6 -6.71 1.27 12.63
CA ASP A 6 -7.33 -0.05 12.86
C ASP A 6 -7.35 -0.89 11.58
N TYR A 7 -7.60 -0.25 10.44
CA TYR A 7 -7.52 -0.85 9.10
C TYR A 7 -6.69 0.03 8.18
N GLU A 8 -5.90 -0.61 7.33
CA GLU A 8 -5.08 0.12 6.36
C GLU A 8 -4.93 -0.61 5.02
N VAL A 9 -4.68 0.21 3.99
CA VAL A 9 -4.15 -0.25 2.71
C VAL A 9 -2.70 0.19 2.60
N VAL A 10 -1.81 -0.78 2.42
CA VAL A 10 -0.37 -0.57 2.25
C VAL A 10 -0.01 -0.75 0.77
N VAL A 11 0.68 0.24 0.21
CA VAL A 11 1.27 0.18 -1.12
C VAL A 11 2.77 0.41 -1.00
N GLN A 12 3.54 -0.40 -1.71
CA GLN A 12 4.97 -0.15 -1.88
C GLN A 12 5.32 -0.08 -3.35
N ILE A 13 6.05 0.98 -3.73
CA ILE A 13 6.46 1.27 -5.09
C ILE A 13 7.99 1.26 -5.15
N LEU A 14 8.56 0.53 -6.11
CA LEU A 14 9.96 0.73 -6.50
C LEU A 14 10.10 2.11 -7.15
N TYR A 15 10.82 3.01 -6.49
CA TYR A 15 10.90 4.41 -6.84
C TYR A 15 12.03 4.68 -7.85
N ASN A 16 11.62 4.78 -9.12
CA ASN A 16 12.41 5.26 -10.26
C ASN A 16 11.49 6.11 -11.15
N ASP A 17 11.95 6.60 -12.30
CA ASP A 17 11.12 7.46 -13.18
C ASP A 17 9.78 6.80 -13.58
N PHE A 18 9.76 5.48 -13.82
CA PHE A 18 8.52 4.75 -14.10
C PHE A 18 7.66 4.57 -12.85
N GLY A 19 8.30 4.35 -11.70
CA GLY A 19 7.66 4.32 -10.38
C GLY A 19 7.00 5.65 -10.02
N LYS A 20 7.58 6.79 -10.40
CA LYS A 20 7.00 8.12 -10.18
C LYS A 20 5.71 8.33 -10.99
N LYS A 21 5.64 7.78 -12.20
CA LYS A 21 4.39 7.77 -12.97
C LYS A 21 3.31 6.94 -12.27
N LEU A 22 3.67 5.75 -11.81
CA LEU A 22 2.76 4.87 -11.05
C LEU A 22 2.29 5.54 -9.75
N GLU A 23 3.19 6.19 -9.01
CA GLU A 23 2.87 6.96 -7.80
C GLU A 23 1.74 7.95 -8.10
N ASN A 24 1.90 8.80 -9.12
CA ASN A 24 0.89 9.81 -9.47
C ASN A 24 -0.47 9.18 -9.82
N GLU A 25 -0.47 8.05 -10.53
CA GLU A 25 -1.70 7.32 -10.87
C GLU A 25 -2.40 6.76 -9.61
N ILE A 26 -1.62 6.21 -8.66
CA ILE A 26 -2.13 5.70 -7.39
C ILE A 26 -2.66 6.83 -6.51
N LEU A 27 -1.91 7.92 -6.36
CA LEU A 27 -2.30 9.08 -5.57
C LEU A 27 -3.57 9.74 -6.12
N SER A 28 -3.71 9.82 -7.44
CA SER A 28 -4.93 10.32 -8.08
C SER A 28 -6.13 9.41 -7.76
N GLU A 29 -5.96 8.10 -7.88
CA GLU A 29 -7.02 7.12 -7.60
C GLU A 29 -7.42 7.10 -6.11
N ALA A 30 -6.44 7.32 -5.22
CA ALA A 30 -6.57 7.32 -3.77
C ALA A 30 -6.84 8.70 -3.17
N SER A 31 -7.07 9.73 -4.00
CA SER A 31 -7.24 11.12 -3.58
C SER A 31 -8.38 11.36 -2.57
N SER A 32 -9.36 10.46 -2.51
CA SER A 32 -10.46 10.51 -1.55
C SER A 32 -10.17 9.82 -0.21
N TYR A 33 -9.02 9.17 -0.06
CA TYR A 33 -8.65 8.41 1.15
C TYR A 33 -7.72 9.22 2.04
N GLU A 34 -7.77 8.94 3.34
CA GLU A 34 -6.88 9.57 4.32
C GLU A 34 -5.50 8.90 4.25
N LEU A 35 -4.49 9.67 3.83
CA LEU A 35 -3.10 9.22 3.86
C LEU A 35 -2.58 9.38 5.29
N ASP A 36 -2.25 8.25 5.93
CA ASP A 36 -1.73 8.20 7.30
C ASP A 36 -0.21 8.45 7.30
N GLU A 37 0.51 7.72 6.46
CA GLU A 37 1.96 7.82 6.35
C GLU A 37 2.43 7.61 4.90
N SER A 38 3.50 8.33 4.52
CA SER A 38 4.30 7.97 3.35
C SER A 38 5.79 8.08 3.67
N THR A 39 6.54 7.03 3.36
CA THR A 39 7.97 6.95 3.66
C THR A 39 8.74 6.50 2.42
N GLU A 40 9.86 7.16 2.13
CA GLU A 40 10.77 6.78 1.06
C GLU A 40 12.09 6.28 1.67
N TYR A 41 12.47 5.04 1.34
CA TYR A 41 13.68 4.41 1.87
C TYR A 41 14.29 3.45 0.86
N GLN A 42 15.60 3.59 0.61
CA GLN A 42 16.39 2.72 -0.28
C GLN A 42 15.76 2.50 -1.67
N GLY A 43 15.18 3.56 -2.26
CA GLY A 43 14.55 3.48 -3.58
C GLY A 43 13.21 2.75 -3.58
N ALA A 44 12.59 2.53 -2.42
CA ALA A 44 11.19 2.14 -2.30
C ALA A 44 10.40 3.28 -1.66
N LYS A 45 9.15 3.45 -2.08
CA LYS A 45 8.22 4.42 -1.50
C LYS A 45 6.98 3.69 -1.02
N ASP A 46 6.74 3.81 0.27
CA ASP A 46 5.69 3.13 1.01
C ASP A 46 4.58 4.14 1.32
N TYR A 47 3.33 3.71 1.18
CA TYR A 47 2.14 4.49 1.48
C TYR A 47 1.19 3.67 2.33
N HIS A 48 0.66 4.34 3.34
CA HIS A 48 -0.29 3.79 4.29
C HIS A 48 -1.52 4.69 4.29
N TRP A 49 -2.66 4.16 3.87
CA TRP A 49 -3.95 4.85 3.99
C TRP A 49 -4.77 4.22 5.12
N ALA A 50 -5.31 5.08 5.98
CA ALA A 50 -6.15 4.67 7.10
C ALA A 50 -7.62 4.59 6.68
N PHE A 51 -8.34 3.63 7.27
CA PHE A 51 -9.77 3.46 7.05
C PHE A 51 -10.52 3.21 8.36
N ALA A 52 -11.75 3.68 8.44
CA ALA A 52 -12.61 3.50 9.62
C ALA A 52 -13.29 2.12 9.65
N SER A 53 -13.37 1.42 8.51
CA SER A 53 -13.97 0.08 8.42
C SER A 53 -13.20 -0.84 7.48
N TRP A 54 -13.27 -2.15 7.76
CA TRP A 54 -12.67 -3.19 6.92
C TRP A 54 -13.21 -3.14 5.49
N GLU A 55 -14.51 -2.96 5.31
CA GLU A 55 -15.15 -2.92 4.00
C GLU A 55 -14.65 -1.74 3.15
N GLN A 56 -14.38 -0.59 3.77
CA GLN A 56 -13.78 0.55 3.08
C GLN A 56 -12.35 0.24 2.63
N ALA A 57 -11.54 -0.34 3.51
CA ALA A 57 -10.17 -0.75 3.19
C ALA A 57 -10.13 -1.79 2.06
N VAL A 58 -11.01 -2.79 2.09
CA VAL A 58 -11.13 -3.82 1.03
C VAL A 58 -11.56 -3.20 -0.30
N LYS A 59 -12.56 -2.30 -0.30
CA LYS A 59 -12.97 -1.59 -1.53
C LYS A 59 -11.83 -0.75 -2.11
N ALA A 60 -11.05 -0.08 -1.28
CA ALA A 60 -9.88 0.67 -1.71
C ALA A 60 -8.80 -0.25 -2.30
N GLY A 61 -8.50 -1.38 -1.64
CA GLY A 61 -7.57 -2.39 -2.15
C GLY A 61 -7.99 -2.95 -3.52
N GLU A 62 -9.27 -3.31 -3.69
CA GLU A 62 -9.81 -3.79 -4.96
C GLU A 62 -9.78 -2.70 -6.05
N LYS A 63 -9.98 -1.43 -5.70
CA LYS A 63 -9.84 -0.30 -6.65
C LYS A 63 -8.40 -0.17 -7.16
N LEU A 64 -7.42 -0.26 -6.26
CA LEU A 64 -5.99 -0.17 -6.58
C LEU A 64 -5.43 -1.42 -7.26
N LYS A 65 -6.15 -2.55 -7.19
CA LYS A 65 -5.76 -3.82 -7.82
C LYS A 65 -5.52 -3.71 -9.32
N LYS A 66 -6.09 -2.72 -10.01
CA LYS A 66 -5.80 -2.46 -11.44
C LYS A 66 -4.31 -2.23 -11.73
N PHE A 67 -3.53 -1.82 -10.73
CA PHE A 67 -2.10 -1.55 -10.86
C PHE A 67 -1.19 -2.76 -10.61
N VAL A 68 -1.72 -3.94 -10.21
CA VAL A 68 -0.88 -5.12 -9.84
C VAL A 68 0.02 -5.62 -10.96
N LYS A 69 -0.35 -5.39 -12.22
CA LYS A 69 0.48 -5.77 -13.37
C LYS A 69 1.67 -4.83 -13.59
N ASN A 70 1.69 -3.65 -12.95
CA ASN A 70 2.81 -2.72 -13.06
C ASN A 70 4.04 -3.29 -12.32
N PRO A 71 5.22 -3.41 -12.99
CA PRO A 71 6.42 -3.99 -12.38
C PRO A 71 6.97 -3.19 -11.18
N ASN A 72 6.68 -1.88 -11.12
CA ASN A 72 7.12 -1.03 -10.02
C ASN A 72 6.18 -1.09 -8.80
N LEU A 73 4.98 -1.66 -8.91
CA LEU A 73 4.17 -1.96 -7.73
C LEU A 73 4.74 -3.22 -7.08
N TRP A 74 5.31 -3.13 -5.89
CA TRP A 74 5.89 -4.26 -5.17
C TRP A 74 4.94 -4.91 -4.20
N LEU A 75 4.18 -4.10 -3.46
CA LEU A 75 3.20 -4.57 -2.48
C LEU A 75 1.89 -3.82 -2.67
N LEU A 76 0.79 -4.55 -2.61
CA LEU A 76 -0.55 -4.02 -2.37
C LEU A 76 -1.26 -4.98 -1.41
N ARG A 77 -1.51 -4.50 -0.19
CA ARG A 77 -2.09 -5.30 0.90
C ARG A 77 -3.11 -4.50 1.70
N VAL A 78 -4.23 -5.12 2.01
CA VAL A 78 -5.22 -4.66 2.99
C VAL A 78 -4.99 -5.42 4.28
N LYS A 79 -4.87 -4.76 5.43
CA LYS A 79 -4.72 -5.42 6.73
C LYS A 79 -5.47 -4.70 7.85
N ALA A 80 -5.80 -5.45 8.89
CA ALA A 80 -6.21 -4.93 10.18
C ALA A 80 -5.01 -4.96 11.13
N ASN A 81 -4.89 -3.97 12.02
CA ASN A 81 -3.76 -3.88 12.97
C ASN A 81 -4.17 -4.18 14.42
N TYR A 82 -5.46 -4.34 14.71
CA TYR A 82 -5.95 -4.56 16.08
C TYR A 82 -6.37 -6.01 16.36
N ASP A 83 -6.56 -6.84 15.33
CA ASP A 83 -7.00 -8.23 15.46
C ASP A 83 -6.33 -9.14 14.41
N ASP A 84 -5.43 -10.00 14.90
CA ASP A 84 -4.67 -10.97 14.08
C ASP A 84 -5.57 -12.07 13.47
N ALA A 85 -6.80 -12.25 13.95
CA ALA A 85 -7.75 -13.19 13.35
C ALA A 85 -8.27 -12.69 11.99
N ILE A 86 -8.22 -11.38 11.75
CA ILE A 86 -8.59 -10.79 10.46
C ILE A 86 -7.42 -10.96 9.49
N LYS A 87 -7.53 -11.97 8.62
CA LYS A 87 -6.51 -12.25 7.61
C LYS A 87 -6.36 -11.08 6.62
N SER A 88 -5.12 -10.63 6.42
CA SER A 88 -4.81 -9.64 5.40
C SER A 88 -5.16 -10.13 3.99
N ILE A 89 -5.64 -9.23 3.14
CA ILE A 89 -5.84 -9.49 1.72
C ILE A 89 -4.63 -8.94 0.97
N THR A 90 -3.85 -9.82 0.35
CA THR A 90 -2.69 -9.44 -0.47
C THR A 90 -3.04 -9.56 -1.95
N HIS A 91 -3.06 -8.44 -2.65
CA HIS A 91 -3.30 -8.41 -4.10
C HIS A 91 -2.01 -8.57 -4.91
N LYS A 92 -0.89 -8.11 -4.35
CA LYS A 92 0.45 -8.32 -4.89
C LYS A 92 1.47 -8.28 -3.77
N GLU A 93 2.42 -9.20 -3.84
CA GLU A 93 3.63 -9.18 -3.04
C GLU A 93 4.77 -9.72 -3.90
N SER A 94 5.75 -8.87 -4.15
CA SER A 94 6.96 -9.25 -4.88
C SER A 94 8.04 -9.58 -3.85
N VAL A 95 8.86 -10.59 -4.13
CA VAL A 95 10.01 -10.90 -3.29
C VAL A 95 11.00 -9.74 -3.41
N ARG A 96 11.20 -8.97 -2.33
CA ARG A 96 12.30 -8.00 -2.28
C ARG A 96 13.60 -8.77 -2.52
N PRO A 97 14.47 -8.36 -3.47
CA PRO A 97 15.81 -8.90 -3.53
C PRO A 97 16.44 -8.71 -2.15
N LYS A 98 16.93 -9.79 -1.53
CA LYS A 98 17.71 -9.67 -0.30
C LYS A 98 18.90 -8.78 -0.62
N THR A 99 18.91 -7.56 -0.10
CA THR A 99 20.13 -6.76 -0.03
C THR A 99 21.11 -7.61 0.78
N LYS A 100 22.21 -8.03 0.12
CA LYS A 100 23.35 -8.58 0.85
C LYS A 100 23.89 -7.42 1.69
N GLU A 101 23.78 -7.53 3.01
CA GLU A 101 24.60 -6.77 3.95
C GLU A 101 26.08 -7.10 3.74
#